data_AF-A0A538AFI1-F1
#
_entry.id   AF-A0A538AFI1-F1
#
_cell.length_a   1.000
_cell.length_b   1.000
_cell.length_c   1.000
_cell.angle_alpha   90.00
_cell.angle_beta   90.00
_cell.angle_gamma   90.00
#
_symmetry.space_group_name_H-M   'P 1'
#
loop_
_entity.id
_entity.type
_entity.pdbx_description
1 polymer ?
#
loop_
_entity_poly.entity_id
_entity_poly.type
_entity_poly.pdbx_seq_one_letter_code
_entity_poly.pdbx_strand_id
1 'polypeptide(L)'
;MIFGAFIVVAYNLEIANGFFHNDFWFAFAWGAFPAFTGFWASAATFRASGVLAAAACFALSVTQRALSTPVRALRRRTARVHGLIERTDGTTEPIDRATLTRAPERALRALSIAVPLLGAAGVAARAIR
;
A
#
# COMPACT_ATOMS: atom_id res chain seq x y z
N MET A 1 -2.72 -5.85 -22.49
CA MET A 1 -3.77 -4.81 -22.39
C MET A 1 -5.12 -5.35 -21.91
N ILE A 2 -5.57 -6.54 -22.36
CA ILE A 2 -6.91 -7.09 -22.02
C ILE A 2 -7.15 -7.15 -20.50
N PHE A 3 -6.23 -7.75 -19.73
CA PHE A 3 -6.39 -7.83 -18.27
C PHE A 3 -6.51 -6.45 -17.61
N GLY A 4 -5.67 -5.48 -18.02
CA GLY A 4 -5.71 -4.12 -17.48
C GLY A 4 -7.03 -3.41 -17.74
N ALA A 5 -7.54 -3.49 -18.97
CA ALA A 5 -8.84 -2.93 -19.31
C ALA A 5 -9.98 -3.61 -18.54
N PHE A 6 -9.96 -4.95 -18.47
CA PHE A 6 -10.92 -5.74 -17.71
C PHE A 6 -10.92 -5.36 -16.23
N ILE A 7 -9.76 -5.37 -15.57
CA ILE A 7 -9.69 -5.21 -14.11
C ILE A 7 -10.04 -3.80 -13.66
N VAL A 8 -9.74 -2.78 -14.48
CA VAL A 8 -10.18 -1.40 -14.21
C VAL A 8 -11.70 -1.32 -14.18
N VAL A 9 -12.38 -1.94 -15.14
CA VAL A 9 -13.85 -1.96 -15.18
C VAL A 9 -14.41 -2.84 -14.06
N ALA A 10 -13.91 -4.07 -13.93
CA ALA A 10 -14.41 -5.05 -12.97
C ALA A 10 -14.25 -4.60 -11.51
N TYR A 11 -13.14 -3.95 -11.18
CA TYR A 11 -12.90 -3.42 -9.84
C TYR A 11 -13.82 -2.24 -9.51
N ASN A 12 -13.96 -1.27 -10.42
CA ASN A 12 -14.74 -0.04 -10.13
C ASN A 12 -16.26 -0.27 -10.18
N LEU A 13 -16.73 -1.18 -11.04
CA LEU A 13 -18.15 -1.51 -11.14
C LEU A 13 -18.56 -2.68 -10.23
N GLU A 14 -17.65 -3.16 -9.38
CA GLU A 14 -17.88 -4.27 -8.45
C GLU A 14 -18.50 -5.51 -9.15
N ILE A 15 -18.03 -5.80 -10.37
CA ILE A 15 -18.50 -6.95 -11.15
C ILE A 15 -18.34 -8.23 -10.34
N ALA A 16 -19.28 -9.17 -10.53
CA ALA A 16 -19.33 -10.43 -9.80
C ALA A 16 -19.44 -10.23 -8.27
N ASN A 17 -20.37 -9.37 -7.85
CA ASN A 17 -20.66 -9.07 -6.44
C ASN A 17 -19.43 -8.59 -5.66
N GLY A 18 -18.59 -7.76 -6.29
CA GLY A 18 -17.40 -7.22 -5.66
C GLY A 18 -16.26 -8.21 -5.49
N PHE A 19 -16.27 -9.38 -6.15
CA PHE A 19 -15.16 -10.35 -6.08
C PHE A 19 -13.80 -9.71 -6.42
N PHE A 20 -13.77 -8.81 -7.41
CA PHE A 20 -12.58 -8.06 -7.80
C PHE A 20 -12.30 -6.83 -6.94
N HIS A 21 -13.19 -6.46 -6.02
CA HIS A 21 -13.09 -5.24 -5.21
C HIS A 21 -12.61 -5.56 -3.79
N ASN A 22 -11.34 -5.97 -3.66
CA ASN A 22 -10.75 -6.26 -2.35
C ASN A 22 -9.26 -5.90 -2.25
N ASP A 23 -8.70 -6.12 -1.05
CA ASP A 23 -7.32 -5.78 -0.72
C ASP A 23 -6.29 -6.44 -1.61
N PHE A 24 -6.50 -7.72 -1.90
CA PHE A 24 -5.68 -8.51 -2.81
C PHE A 24 -5.72 -7.94 -4.23
N TRP A 25 -6.90 -7.75 -4.81
CA TRP A 25 -7.02 -7.34 -6.22
C TRP A 25 -6.47 -5.95 -6.49
N PHE A 26 -6.60 -5.03 -5.54
CA PHE A 26 -5.93 -3.74 -5.68
C PHE A 26 -4.41 -3.88 -5.62
N ALA A 27 -3.87 -4.62 -4.65
CA ALA A 27 -2.43 -4.79 -4.54
C ALA A 27 -1.84 -5.48 -5.79
N PHE A 28 -2.60 -6.42 -6.35
CA PHE A 28 -2.27 -7.09 -7.59
C PHE A 28 -2.35 -6.15 -8.79
N ALA A 29 -3.50 -5.50 -9.01
CA ALA A 29 -3.77 -4.76 -10.24
C ALA A 29 -3.19 -3.33 -10.27
N TRP A 30 -3.00 -2.68 -9.12
CA TRP A 30 -2.39 -1.34 -9.02
C TRP A 30 -0.92 -1.37 -8.56
N GLY A 31 -0.48 -2.45 -7.91
CA GLY A 31 0.90 -2.61 -7.45
C GLY A 31 1.71 -3.52 -8.38
N ALA A 32 1.44 -4.82 -8.32
CA ALA A 32 2.25 -5.85 -8.98
C ALA A 32 2.22 -5.76 -10.50
N PHE A 33 1.00 -5.70 -11.05
CA PHE A 33 0.75 -5.74 -12.49
C PHE A 33 1.41 -4.58 -13.26
N PRO A 34 1.26 -3.30 -12.88
CA PRO A 34 1.94 -2.20 -13.58
C PRO A 34 3.45 -2.26 -13.41
N ALA A 35 3.98 -2.66 -12.24
CA ALA A 35 5.41 -2.83 -12.04
C ALA A 35 6.01 -3.89 -12.97
N PHE A 36 5.35 -5.05 -13.07
CA PHE A 36 5.77 -6.11 -14.00
C PHE A 36 5.62 -5.68 -15.47
N THR A 37 4.52 -5.01 -15.80
CA THR A 37 4.27 -4.53 -17.17
C THR A 37 5.31 -3.50 -17.59
N GLY A 38 5.71 -2.59 -16.70
CA GLY A 38 6.80 -1.64 -16.94
C GLY A 38 8.13 -2.34 -17.14
N PHE A 39 8.46 -3.33 -16.30
CA PHE A 39 9.65 -4.16 -16.48
C PHE A 39 9.65 -4.86 -17.84
N TRP A 40 8.55 -5.50 -18.21
CA TRP A 40 8.41 -6.19 -19.49
C TRP A 40 8.55 -5.24 -20.66
N ALA A 41 7.92 -4.06 -20.60
CA ALA A 41 8.02 -3.05 -21.65
C ALA A 41 9.46 -2.56 -21.86
N SER A 42 10.26 -2.48 -20.80
CA SER A 42 11.67 -2.07 -20.89
C SER A 42 12.63 -3.19 -21.26
N ALA A 43 12.39 -4.43 -20.80
CA ALA A 43 13.34 -5.53 -20.94
C ALA A 43 12.98 -6.52 -22.06
N ALA A 44 11.72 -6.58 -22.50
CA ALA A 44 11.17 -7.55 -23.45
C ALA A 44 11.49 -9.03 -23.12
N THR A 45 11.75 -9.32 -21.84
CA THR A 45 12.11 -10.66 -21.38
C THR A 45 11.53 -10.94 -20.00
N PHE A 46 11.36 -12.22 -19.69
CA PHE A 46 10.93 -12.68 -18.38
C PHE A 46 12.16 -12.94 -17.50
N ARG A 47 12.32 -12.19 -16.42
CA ARG A 47 13.42 -12.37 -15.46
C ARG A 47 12.93 -12.33 -14.03
N ALA A 48 13.62 -13.05 -13.16
CA ALA A 48 13.38 -13.05 -11.72
C ALA A 48 13.36 -11.63 -11.13
N SER A 49 14.19 -10.72 -11.64
CA SER A 49 14.20 -9.31 -11.21
C SER A 49 12.86 -8.60 -11.41
N GLY A 50 12.16 -8.87 -12.52
CA GLY A 50 10.85 -8.29 -12.79
C GLY A 50 9.78 -8.86 -11.86
N VAL A 51 9.82 -10.18 -11.62
CA VAL A 51 8.91 -10.85 -10.68
C VAL A 51 9.11 -10.34 -9.26
N LEU A 52 10.36 -10.19 -8.82
CA LEU A 52 10.69 -9.63 -7.51
C LEU A 52 10.22 -8.18 -7.36
N ALA A 53 10.40 -7.35 -8.40
CA ALA A 53 9.90 -5.98 -8.40
C ALA A 53 8.36 -5.95 -8.28
N ALA A 54 7.66 -6.81 -9.02
CA ALA A 54 6.20 -6.94 -8.93
C ALA A 54 5.74 -7.39 -7.54
N ALA A 55 6.40 -8.39 -6.95
CA ALA A 55 6.12 -8.86 -5.60
C ALA A 55 6.38 -7.77 -4.54
N ALA A 56 7.45 -6.99 -4.69
CA ALA A 56 7.73 -5.86 -3.82
C ALA A 56 6.63 -4.78 -3.92
N CYS A 57 6.20 -4.43 -5.12
CA CYS A 57 5.10 -3.47 -5.33
C CYS A 57 3.75 -3.99 -4.82
N PHE A 58 3.49 -5.30 -4.91
CA PHE A 58 2.34 -5.94 -4.27
C PHE A 58 2.37 -5.74 -2.76
N ALA A 59 3.48 -6.14 -2.12
CA ALA A 59 3.64 -6.04 -0.66
C ALA A 59 3.53 -4.58 -0.18
N LEU A 60 4.16 -3.64 -0.88
CA LEU A 60 4.03 -2.21 -0.60
C LEU A 60 2.58 -1.73 -0.66
N SER A 61 1.82 -2.17 -1.67
CA SER A 61 0.41 -1.81 -1.82
C SER A 61 -0.44 -2.38 -0.67
N VAL A 62 -0.19 -3.62 -0.25
CA VAL A 62 -0.83 -4.23 0.92
C VAL A 62 -0.52 -3.41 2.18
N THR A 63 0.76 -3.10 2.43
CA THR A 63 1.19 -2.32 3.60
C THR A 63 0.53 -0.94 3.62
N GLN A 64 0.55 -0.21 2.50
CA GLN A 64 -0.07 1.11 2.42
C GLN A 64 -1.58 1.07 2.65
N ARG A 65 -2.26 0.04 2.12
CA ARG A 65 -3.70 -0.16 2.33
C ARG A 65 -4.00 -0.44 3.80
N ALA A 66 -3.30 -1.41 4.39
CA ALA A 66 -3.48 -1.82 5.79
C ALA A 66 -3.29 -0.64 6.76
N LEU A 67 -2.34 0.24 6.49
CA LEU A 67 -2.09 1.42 7.32
C LEU A 67 -3.08 2.57 7.03
N SER A 68 -3.42 2.81 5.76
CA SER A 68 -4.18 4.01 5.38
C SER A 68 -5.69 3.88 5.49
N THR A 69 -6.25 2.67 5.30
CA THR A 69 -7.69 2.41 5.41
C THR A 69 -8.25 2.80 6.79
N PRO A 70 -7.71 2.30 7.93
CA PRO A 70 -8.22 2.68 9.25
C PRO A 70 -8.05 4.18 9.53
N VAL A 71 -6.92 4.78 9.12
CA VAL A 71 -6.69 6.23 9.27
C VAL A 71 -7.72 7.05 8.50
N ARG A 72 -8.02 6.68 7.26
CA ARG A 72 -9.04 7.38 6.44
C ARG A 72 -10.42 7.25 7.06
N ALA A 73 -10.79 6.08 7.56
CA ALA A 73 -12.05 5.87 8.26
C ALA A 73 -12.15 6.74 9.53
N LEU A 74 -11.10 6.77 10.35
CA LEU A 74 -11.02 7.60 11.55
C LEU A 74 -11.09 9.10 11.24
N ARG A 75 -10.44 9.58 10.18
CA ARG A 75 -10.42 11.01 9.83
C ARG A 75 -11.68 11.49 9.12
N ARG A 76 -12.29 10.65 8.27
CA ARG A 76 -13.35 11.08 7.35
C ARG A 76 -14.75 10.57 7.70
N ARG A 77 -14.86 9.49 8.47
CA ARG A 77 -16.14 8.80 8.74
C ARG A 77 -16.44 8.60 10.23
N THR A 78 -15.55 9.02 11.12
CA THR A 78 -15.73 8.85 12.57
C THR A 78 -16.05 10.18 13.21
N ALA A 79 -17.14 10.26 13.99
CA ALA A 79 -17.52 11.47 14.70
C ALA A 79 -16.64 11.72 15.93
N ARG A 80 -16.48 10.70 16.79
CA ARG A 80 -15.72 10.80 18.04
C ARG A 80 -15.05 9.46 18.39
N VAL A 81 -13.86 9.51 18.96
CA VAL A 81 -13.16 8.38 19.59
C VAL A 81 -12.93 8.76 21.04
N HIS A 82 -13.23 7.87 21.97
CA HIS A 82 -13.00 8.06 23.40
C HIS A 82 -12.65 6.71 24.04
N GLY A 83 -11.74 6.72 25.00
CA GLY A 83 -11.33 5.55 25.76
C GLY A 83 -10.20 5.90 26.73
N LEU A 84 -9.79 4.92 27.54
CA LEU A 84 -8.68 5.03 28.47
C LEU A 84 -7.79 3.79 28.29
N ILE A 85 -6.47 3.98 28.34
CA ILE A 85 -5.51 2.90 28.54
C ILE A 85 -5.18 2.91 30.02
N GLU A 86 -5.52 1.84 30.73
CA GLU A 86 -5.03 1.60 32.08
C GLU A 86 -3.73 0.79 31.98
N ARG A 87 -2.68 1.32 32.58
CA ARG A 87 -1.36 0.68 32.60
C ARG A 87 -1.21 -0.17 33.85
N THR A 88 -0.26 -1.10 33.79
CA THR A 88 0.02 -2.02 34.90
C THR A 88 0.52 -1.32 36.17
N ASP A 89 0.98 -0.07 36.07
CA ASP A 89 1.36 0.79 37.19
C ASP A 89 0.18 1.60 37.77
N GLY A 90 -1.05 1.35 37.29
CA GLY A 90 -2.26 2.06 37.67
C GLY A 90 -2.42 3.44 37.04
N THR A 91 -1.48 3.88 36.19
CA THR A 91 -1.62 5.14 35.45
C THR A 91 -2.65 4.98 34.32
N THR A 92 -3.38 6.06 34.03
CA THR A 92 -4.36 6.09 32.94
C THR A 92 -3.98 7.11 31.88
N GLU A 93 -4.16 6.74 30.62
CA GLU A 93 -3.90 7.60 29.47
C GLU A 93 -5.13 7.69 28.57
N PRO A 94 -5.63 8.89 28.22
CA PRO A 94 -6.78 9.02 27.36
C PRO A 94 -6.48 8.59 25.91
N ILE A 95 -7.39 7.81 25.32
CA ILE A 95 -7.39 7.48 23.90
C ILE A 95 -8.30 8.46 23.17
N ASP A 96 -7.71 9.14 22.19
CA ASP A 96 -8.45 9.89 21.20
C ASP A 96 -8.15 9.37 19.78
N ARG A 97 -8.68 10.07 18.77
CA ARG A 97 -8.43 9.73 17.37
C ARG A 97 -6.94 9.81 17.03
N ALA A 98 -6.22 10.79 17.57
CA ALA A 98 -4.81 11.00 17.27
C ALA A 98 -3.96 9.85 17.84
N THR A 99 -4.31 9.31 19.00
CA THR A 99 -3.67 8.12 19.57
C THR A 99 -3.69 6.95 18.58
N LEU A 100 -4.82 6.72 17.91
CA LEU A 100 -4.99 5.61 16.95
C LEU A 100 -4.37 5.86 15.57
N THR A 101 -4.30 7.11 15.10
CA THR A 101 -3.75 7.42 13.76
C THR A 101 -2.26 7.69 13.74
N ARG A 102 -1.65 8.07 14.87
CA ARG A 102 -0.26 8.54 14.94
C ARG A 102 0.75 7.53 14.39
N ALA A 103 0.69 6.27 14.83
CA ALA A 103 1.65 5.25 14.40
C ALA A 103 1.50 4.90 12.90
N PRO A 104 0.30 4.60 12.37
CA PRO A 104 0.12 4.38 10.94
C PRO A 104 0.52 5.57 10.07
N GLU A 105 0.21 6.80 10.47
CA GLU A 105 0.60 8.01 9.71
C GLU A 105 2.12 8.19 9.69
N ARG A 106 2.81 7.95 10.81
CA ARG A 106 4.29 7.96 10.85
C ARG A 106 4.89 6.91 9.93
N ALA A 107 4.36 5.68 9.95
CA ALA A 107 4.81 4.62 9.06
C ALA A 107 4.59 4.97 7.59
N LEU A 108 3.42 5.49 7.23
CA LEU A 108 3.12 5.94 5.86
C LEU A 108 4.04 7.08 5.40
N ARG A 109 4.34 8.05 6.27
CA ARG A 109 5.31 9.13 5.98
C ARG A 109 6.71 8.56 5.74
N ALA A 110 7.17 7.64 6.58
CA ALA A 110 8.46 6.99 6.39
C ALA A 110 8.50 6.22 5.05
N LEU A 111 7.44 5.48 4.70
CA LEU A 111 7.33 4.77 3.42
C LEU A 111 7.39 5.72 2.21
N SER A 112 6.78 6.92 2.30
CA SER A 112 6.84 7.91 1.22
C SER A 112 8.25 8.43 0.93
N ILE A 113 9.17 8.32 1.89
CA ILE A 113 10.57 8.70 1.73
C ILE A 113 11.40 7.47 1.33
N ALA A 114 11.18 6.34 1.99
CA ALA A 114 11.96 5.12 1.78
C ALA A 114 11.86 4.59 0.34
N VAL A 115 10.66 4.57 -0.25
CA VAL A 115 10.45 4.00 -1.60
C VAL A 115 11.20 4.79 -2.68
N PRO A 116 11.09 6.13 -2.77
CA PRO A 116 11.91 6.92 -3.70
C PRO A 116 13.41 6.76 -3.47
N LEU A 117 13.87 6.68 -2.21
CA LEU A 117 15.29 6.48 -1.91
C LEU A 117 15.81 5.14 -2.41
N LEU A 118 15.05 4.05 -2.23
CA LEU A 118 15.41 2.74 -2.78
C LEU A 118 15.48 2.75 -4.32
N GLY A 119 14.55 3.46 -4.97
CA GLY A 119 14.57 3.67 -6.41
C GLY A 119 15.82 4.45 -6.86
N ALA A 120 16.10 5.58 -6.21
CA ALA A 120 17.27 6.41 -6.49
C ALA A 120 18.58 5.65 -6.26
N ALA A 121 18.68 4.86 -5.18
CA ALA A 121 19.82 4.00 -4.91
C ALA A 121 20.03 2.96 -6.01
N GLY A 122 18.95 2.34 -6.52
CA GLY A 122 19.04 1.40 -7.64
C GLY A 122 19.53 2.04 -8.95
N VAL A 123 19.13 3.29 -9.22
CA VAL A 123 19.62 4.07 -10.37
C VAL A 123 21.10 4.44 -10.18
N ALA A 124 21.47 4.98 -9.02
CA ALA A 124 22.85 5.35 -8.71
C ALA A 124 23.80 4.14 -8.76
N ALA A 125 23.39 2.99 -8.24
CA ALA A 125 24.16 1.75 -8.29
C ALA A 125 24.40 1.23 -9.72
N ARG A 126 23.55 1.62 -10.68
CA ARG A 126 23.79 1.35 -12.10
C ARG A 126 24.71 2.37 -12.75
N ALA A 127 24.67 3.64 -12.34
CA ALA A 127 25.50 4.70 -12.92
C ALA A 127 27.00 4.55 -12.60
N ILE A 128 27.34 3.77 -11.58
CA ILE A 128 28.73 3.53 -11.15
C ILE A 128 29.31 2.23 -11.78
N ARG A 129 28.50 1.48 -12.52
CA ARG A 129 28.95 0.30 -13.28
C ARG A 129 29.22 0.66 -14.73
#